data_AF-A0A933GBM0-F1
#
_entry.id   AF-A0A933GBM0-F1
#
_cell.length_a   1.000
_cell.length_b   1.000
_cell.length_c   1.000
_cell.angle_alpha   90.00
_cell.angle_beta   90.00
_cell.angle_gamma   90.00
#
_symmetry.space_group_name_H-M   'P 1'
#
loop_
_entity.id
_entity.type
_entity.pdbx_description
1 polymer ?
#
loop_
_entity_poly.entity_id
_entity_poly.type
_entity_poly.pdbx_seq_one_letter_code
_entity_poly.pdbx_strand_id
1 'polypeptide(L)' 'SWRLSEATPAQRANFRLIGTGQGIHWPEIDEDISVEGMLHGIPARRPRSSAAAAGVRQARKQAPPNKRMQQTRKRAARG' A
#
# COMPACT_ATOMS: atom_id res chain seq x y z
N SER A 1 16.69 7.35 -15.05
CA SER A 1 15.90 7.23 -13.81
C SER A 1 16.75 7.73 -12.66
N TRP A 2 16.20 8.52 -11.71
CA TRP A 2 16.95 9.01 -10.55
C TRP A 2 17.44 7.87 -9.65
N ARG A 3 16.70 6.75 -9.55
CA ARG A 3 17.05 5.66 -8.63
C ARG A 3 18.26 4.89 -9.12
N LEU A 4 18.34 4.67 -10.43
CA LEU A 4 19.51 4.03 -11.03
C LEU A 4 20.76 4.92 -11.01
N SER A 5 20.59 6.25 -11.04
CA SER A 5 21.70 7.18 -10.90
C SER A 5 22.32 7.14 -9.50
N GLU A 6 21.53 6.87 -8.47
CA GLU A 6 21.97 6.75 -7.06
C GLU A 6 22.35 5.32 -6.66
N ALA A 7 21.94 4.31 -7.45
CA ALA A 7 22.24 2.90 -7.17
C ALA A 7 23.74 2.59 -7.23
N THR A 8 24.18 1.60 -6.44
CA THR A 8 25.55 1.08 -6.56
C THR A 8 25.73 0.27 -7.85
N PRO A 9 26.97 0.07 -8.34
CA PRO A 9 27.22 -0.79 -9.49
C PRO A 9 26.67 -2.22 -9.32
N ALA A 10 26.76 -2.77 -8.10
CA ALA A 10 26.22 -4.09 -7.78
C ALA A 10 24.70 -4.15 -7.91
N GLN A 11 24.00 -3.15 -7.36
CA GLN A 11 22.54 -3.03 -7.48
C GLN A 11 22.10 -2.88 -8.93
N ARG A 12 22.82 -2.08 -9.74
CA ARG A 12 22.51 -1.94 -11.17
C ARG A 12 22.71 -3.22 -11.97
N ALA A 13 23.70 -4.05 -11.59
CA ALA A 13 23.94 -5.33 -12.25
C ALA A 13 22.89 -6.38 -11.88
N ASN A 14 22.24 -6.25 -10.72
CA ASN A 14 21.19 -7.17 -10.27
C ASN A 14 19.81 -6.75 -10.80
N PHE A 15 19.56 -7.03 -12.09
CA PHE A 15 18.26 -6.80 -12.73
C PHE A 15 17.59 -8.09 -13.18
N ARG A 16 16.28 -8.03 -13.40
CA ARG A 16 15.46 -9.13 -13.92
C ARG A 16 14.57 -8.64 -15.05
N LEU A 17 14.36 -9.48 -16.05
CA LEU A 17 13.39 -9.19 -17.11
C LEU A 17 11.98 -9.51 -16.60
N ILE A 18 11.04 -8.61 -16.89
CA ILE A 18 9.62 -8.73 -16.54
C ILE A 18 8.76 -8.60 -17.80
N GLY A 19 7.50 -9.04 -17.72
CA GLY A 19 6.53 -8.91 -18.82
C GLY A 19 7.01 -9.59 -20.11
N THR A 20 7.65 -10.76 -20.03
CA THR A 20 8.19 -11.48 -21.21
C THR A 20 9.18 -10.64 -22.03
N GLY A 21 10.00 -9.83 -21.34
CA GLY A 21 11.02 -8.98 -21.99
C GLY A 21 10.54 -7.56 -22.33
N GLN A 22 9.34 -7.17 -21.89
CA GLN A 22 8.83 -5.81 -22.07
C GLN A 22 9.43 -4.80 -21.08
N GLY A 23 10.00 -5.27 -19.96
CA GLY A 23 10.59 -4.40 -18.94
C GLY A 23 11.75 -5.04 -18.20
N ILE A 24 12.47 -4.19 -17.47
CA ILE A 24 13.59 -4.52 -16.61
C ILE A 24 13.25 -4.05 -15.19
N HIS A 25 13.28 -4.96 -14.23
CA HIS A 25 13.03 -4.72 -12.82
C HIS A 25 14.34 -4.81 -12.02
N TRP A 26 14.62 -3.80 -11.20
CA TRP A 26 15.68 -3.80 -10.20
C TRP A 26 15.10 -3.98 -8.79
N PRO A 27 15.14 -5.20 -8.23
CA PRO A 27 14.45 -5.51 -6.97
C PRO A 27 15.04 -4.79 -5.75
N GLU A 28 16.34 -4.49 -5.74
CA GLU A 28 16.99 -3.87 -4.59
C GLU A 28 16.64 -2.38 -4.42
N ILE A 29 16.24 -1.70 -5.49
CA ILE A 29 15.91 -0.27 -5.48
C ILE A 29 14.45 0.00 -5.84
N ASP A 30 13.64 -1.05 -6.01
CA ASP A 30 12.22 -1.01 -6.37
C ASP A 30 11.96 -0.12 -7.59
N GLU A 31 12.70 -0.36 -8.67
CA GLU A 31 12.61 0.44 -9.91
C GLU A 31 12.35 -0.46 -11.13
N ASP A 32 11.38 -0.04 -11.95
CA ASP A 32 11.00 -0.69 -13.20
C ASP A 32 11.22 0.24 -14.39
N ILE A 33 11.83 -0.27 -15.46
CA ILE A 33 11.99 0.44 -16.73
C ILE A 33 11.42 -0.38 -17.88
N SER A 34 10.61 0.25 -18.73
CA SER A 34 10.11 -0.34 -19.96
C SER A 34 11.18 -0.35 -21.04
N VAL A 35 11.34 -1.49 -21.72
CA VAL A 35 12.24 -1.64 -22.88
C VAL A 35 11.77 -0.77 -24.04
N GLU A 36 10.46 -0.72 -24.29
CA GLU A 36 9.87 0.19 -25.29
C GLU A 36 10.21 1.65 -24.95
N GLY A 37 10.04 2.04 -23.69
CA GLY A 37 10.40 3.39 -23.24
C GLY A 37 11.89 3.70 -23.45
N MET A 38 12.78 2.75 -23.20
CA MET A 38 14.22 2.92 -23.48
C MET A 38 14.52 3.11 -24.96
N LEU A 39 13.87 2.33 -25.84
CA LEU A 39 14.05 2.42 -27.29
C LEU A 39 13.52 3.73 -27.87
N HIS A 40 12.41 4.24 -27.32
CA HIS A 40 11.78 5.49 -27.76
C HIS A 40 12.27 6.74 -27.01
N GLY A 41 13.25 6.61 -26.12
CA GLY A 41 13.77 7.73 -25.32
C GLY A 41 12.76 8.31 -24.32
N ILE A 42 11.72 7.55 -23.99
CA ILE A 42 10.72 7.95 -22.99
C ILE A 42 11.34 7.76 -21.59
N PRO A 43 11.46 8.82 -20.79
CA PRO A 43 12.08 8.72 -19.48
C PRO A 43 11.23 7.85 -18.53
N ALA A 44 11.92 7.14 -17.63
CA ALA A 44 11.26 6.35 -16.59
C ALA A 44 10.28 7.20 -15.79
N ARG A 45 9.08 6.66 -15.55
CA ARG A 45 8.02 7.36 -14.84
C ARG A 45 8.42 7.57 -13.39
N ARG A 46 8.50 8.83 -12.97
CA ARG A 46 8.63 9.16 -11.55
C ARG A 46 7.43 8.60 -10.79
N PRO A 47 7.61 7.82 -9.71
CA PRO A 47 6.48 7.43 -8.88
C PRO A 47 5.80 8.70 -8.38
N ARG A 48 4.48 8.77 -8.56
CA ARG A 48 3.67 9.77 -7.89
C ARG A 48 3.84 9.49 -6.41
N SER A 49 4.45 10.41 -5.67
CA SER A 49 4.48 10.35 -4.21
C SER A 49 3.05 10.13 -3.72
N SER A 50 2.79 8.99 -3.08
CA SER A 50 1.48 8.60 -2.58
C SER A 50 1.10 9.37 -1.32
N ALA A 51 1.46 10.65 -1.23
CA ALA A 51 1.03 11.55 -0.16
C ALA A 51 -0.48 11.88 -0.23
N ALA A 52 -1.16 11.56 -1.34
CA ALA A 52 -2.58 11.86 -1.54
C ALA A 52 -3.56 10.73 -1.16
N ALA A 53 -3.09 9.59 -0.65
CA ALA A 53 -3.96 8.47 -0.24
C ALA A 53 -4.18 8.36 1.28
N ALA A 54 -3.63 9.28 2.09
CA ALA A 54 -3.79 9.30 3.55
C ALA A 54 -5.07 10.02 4.03
N GLY A 55 -6.16 9.96 3.26
CA GLY A 55 -7.34 10.81 3.47
C GLY A 55 -8.71 10.13 3.42
N VAL A 56 -8.80 8.79 3.42
CA VAL A 56 -10.11 8.11 3.47
C VAL A 56 -10.26 7.27 4.76
N ARG A 57 -10.71 7.98 5.79
CA ARG A 57 -11.68 7.55 6.81
C ARG A 57 -11.30 6.38 7.73
N GLN A 58 -10.61 6.73 8.83
CA GLN A 58 -10.89 6.14 10.13
C GLN A 58 -12.37 6.40 10.48
N ALA A 59 -13.21 5.37 10.58
CA ALA A 59 -14.38 5.35 11.47
C ALA A 59 -15.11 4.00 11.41
N ARG A 60 -14.57 2.95 12.04
CA ARG A 60 -15.35 1.87 12.69
C ARG A 60 -14.56 1.26 13.85
N LYS A 61 -14.31 2.05 14.90
CA LYS A 61 -14.03 1.53 16.24
C LYS A 61 -14.86 2.32 17.24
N GLN A 62 -15.99 1.72 17.64
CA GLN A 62 -16.64 1.85 18.96
C GLN A 62 -18.07 1.28 18.88
N ALA A 63 -18.26 0.08 19.44
CA ALA A 63 -19.54 -0.29 20.02
C ALA A 63 -19.35 -0.25 21.54
N PRO A 64 -20.21 0.45 22.31
CA PRO A 64 -20.10 0.49 23.76
C PRO A 64 -20.58 -0.84 24.39
N PRO A 65 -20.13 -1.16 25.63
CA PRO A 65 -20.44 -2.41 26.29
C PRO A 65 -21.79 -2.30 27.03
N ASN A 66 -22.86 -2.92 26.52
CA ASN A 66 -24.11 -3.00 27.27
C ASN A 66 -24.18 -4.23 28.17
N LYS A 67 -23.64 -4.02 29.38
CA LYS A 67 -24.24 -4.28 30.70
C LYS A 67 -25.03 -5.58 30.90
N ARG A 68 -24.29 -6.57 31.43
CA ARG A 68 -24.67 -7.57 32.41
C ARG A 68 -25.86 -7.16 33.32
N MET A 69 -26.87 -8.04 33.41
CA MET A 69 -27.48 -8.55 34.66
C MET A 69 -28.48 -7.71 35.48
N GLN A 70 -29.63 -8.35 35.78
CA GLN A 70 -30.60 -8.11 36.88
C GLN A 70 -31.46 -6.82 36.72
N GLN A 71 -32.75 -6.77 37.04
CA GLN A 71 -33.42 -7.30 38.22
C GLN A 71 -34.97 -7.18 38.08
N THR A 72 -35.69 -8.14 38.66
CA THR A 72 -37.00 -8.02 39.34
C THR A 72 -38.22 -7.43 38.62
N ARG A 73 -39.12 -8.31 38.15
CA ARG A 73 -40.56 -8.03 38.23
C ARG A 73 -41.05 -8.42 39.62
N LYS A 74 -41.45 -7.40 40.37
CA LYS A 74 -41.96 -7.42 41.74
C LYS A 74 -43.23 -8.27 41.85
N ARG A 75 -43.30 -9.07 42.92
CA ARG A 75 -44.57 -9.49 43.55
C ARG A 75 -45.27 -8.26 44.13
N ALA A 76 -46.58 -8.17 43.99
CA ALA A 76 -47.45 -7.59 45.01
C ALA A 76 -48.83 -8.24 44.90
N ALA A 77 -49.28 -8.78 46.03
CA ALA A 77 -50.59 -9.35 46.27
C ALA A 77 -51.47 -8.33 47.00
N ARG A 78 -52.78 -8.61 47.01
CA ARG A 78 -53.84 -8.12 47.91
C ARG A 78 -54.45 -6.75 47.62
N GLY A 79 -55.77 -6.80 47.45
CA GLY A 79 -56.79 -5.76 47.44
C GLY A 79 -58.10 -6.46 47.20
#